data_AF-A0A660MVB0-F1
#
_entry.id   AF-A0A660MVB0-F1
#
_cell.length_a   1.000
_cell.length_b   1.000
_cell.length_c   1.000
_cell.angle_alpha   90.00
_cell.angle_beta   90.00
_cell.angle_gamma   90.00
#
_symmetry.space_group_name_H-M   'P 1'
#
loop_
_entity.id
_entity.type
_entity.pdbx_description
1 polymer ?
#
loop_
_entity_poly.entity_id
_entity_poly.type
_entity_poly.pdbx_seq_one_letter_code
_entity_poly.pdbx_strand_id
1 'polypeptide(L)'
;MKITVELVEEFLNYYRNQNLKPDTIKNYERDFGEFLGLFSQKGELELENINMKIIEEWRTILRTTKTPKKSVYYGKKEFLSERTIQCKIQSVKKFLEFMNEIYDVGMNFRKIKVPKVRSQHHDFFEVNEIGKIIETIRSSEKYLINRIRSELLVVLGFTTGLRLSELLKLKVSEV
;
A
#
# COMPACT_ATOMS: atom_id res chain seq x y z
N MET A 1 -26.21 12.65 -3.64
CA MET A 1 -26.14 11.22 -3.98
C MET A 1 -25.59 10.46 -2.79
N LYS A 2 -26.34 9.52 -2.22
CA LYS A 2 -25.88 8.72 -1.07
C LYS A 2 -24.79 7.74 -1.50
N ILE A 3 -23.76 7.58 -0.67
CA ILE A 3 -22.71 6.58 -0.90
C ILE A 3 -23.18 5.26 -0.28
N THR A 4 -23.75 4.38 -1.11
CA THR A 4 -24.23 3.06 -0.67
C THR A 4 -23.12 2.01 -0.79
N VAL A 5 -23.34 0.83 -0.19
CA VAL A 5 -22.41 -0.30 -0.32
C VAL A 5 -22.27 -0.74 -1.77
N GLU A 6 -23.38 -0.69 -2.53
CA GLU A 6 -23.40 -1.01 -3.96
C GLU A 6 -22.54 -0.02 -4.75
N LEU A 7 -22.63 1.28 -4.46
CA LEU A 7 -21.80 2.29 -5.13
C LEU A 7 -20.31 2.09 -4.83
N VAL A 8 -19.96 1.69 -3.60
CA VAL A 8 -18.57 1.34 -3.25
C VAL A 8 -18.12 0.12 -4.04
N GLU A 9 -18.98 -0.88 -4.21
CA GLU A 9 -18.65 -2.08 -4.98
C GLU A 9 -18.51 -1.78 -6.49
N GLU A 10 -19.33 -0.89 -7.05
CA GLU A 10 -19.17 -0.38 -8.41
C GLU A 10 -17.83 0.36 -8.58
N PHE A 11 -17.45 1.20 -7.62
CA PHE A 11 -16.13 1.85 -7.57
C PHE A 11 -14.99 0.83 -7.60
N LEU A 12 -15.07 -0.23 -6.78
CA LEU A 12 -14.02 -1.25 -6.75
C LEU A 12 -13.98 -2.06 -8.05
N ASN A 13 -15.14 -2.41 -8.61
CA ASN A 13 -15.26 -3.10 -9.89
C ASN A 13 -14.69 -2.30 -11.06
N TYR A 14 -14.93 -0.99 -11.08
CA TYR A 14 -14.36 -0.09 -12.08
C TYR A 14 -12.84 -0.22 -12.16
N TYR A 15 -12.17 -0.23 -11.00
CA TYR A 15 -10.72 -0.38 -10.93
C TYR A 15 -10.24 -1.82 -11.11
N ARG A 16 -11.03 -2.84 -10.76
CA ARG A 16 -10.74 -4.25 -11.08
C ARG A 16 -10.69 -4.46 -12.60
N ASN A 17 -11.65 -3.88 -13.33
CA ASN A 17 -11.75 -4.01 -14.79
C ASN A 17 -10.60 -3.32 -15.55
N GLN A 18 -9.84 -2.44 -14.88
CA GLN A 18 -8.63 -1.82 -15.43
C GLN A 18 -7.34 -2.64 -15.20
N ASN A 19 -7.46 -3.91 -14.83
CA ASN A 19 -6.33 -4.81 -14.57
C ASN A 19 -5.39 -4.31 -13.45
N LEU A 20 -5.91 -3.55 -12.49
CA LEU A 20 -5.14 -3.22 -11.29
C LEU A 20 -4.91 -4.47 -10.44
N LYS A 21 -3.76 -4.50 -9.75
CA LYS A 21 -3.42 -5.63 -8.88
C LYS A 21 -4.48 -5.81 -7.79
N PRO A 22 -4.85 -7.05 -7.42
CA PRO A 22 -5.83 -7.31 -6.37
C PRO A 22 -5.53 -6.60 -5.04
N ASP A 23 -4.26 -6.52 -4.66
CA ASP A 23 -3.83 -5.82 -3.44
C ASP A 23 -4.10 -4.31 -3.51
N THR A 24 -4.06 -3.72 -4.70
CA THR A 24 -4.38 -2.30 -4.89
C THR A 24 -5.86 -2.05 -4.65
N ILE A 25 -6.72 -2.95 -5.13
CA ILE A 25 -8.17 -2.88 -4.90
C ILE A 25 -8.49 -3.04 -3.42
N LYS A 26 -7.89 -4.03 -2.74
CA LYS A 26 -8.03 -4.21 -1.29
C LYS A 26 -7.57 -2.99 -0.50
N ASN A 27 -6.51 -2.32 -0.96
CA ASN A 27 -6.06 -1.07 -0.34
C ASN A 27 -7.11 0.04 -0.52
N TYR A 28 -7.70 0.18 -1.71
CA TYR A 28 -8.77 1.16 -1.94
C TYR A 28 -10.00 0.88 -1.08
N GLU A 29 -10.46 -0.37 -1.03
CA GLU A 29 -11.57 -0.81 -0.19
C GLU A 29 -11.33 -0.46 1.29
N ARG A 30 -10.20 -0.90 1.85
CA ARG A 30 -9.84 -0.63 3.25
C ARG A 30 -9.74 0.87 3.52
N ASP A 31 -8.95 1.58 2.73
CA ASP A 31 -8.58 2.96 3.04
C ASP A 31 -9.72 3.94 2.74
N PHE A 32 -10.55 3.68 1.73
CA PHE A 32 -11.77 4.44 1.49
C PHE A 32 -12.87 4.10 2.51
N GLY A 33 -13.01 2.83 2.89
CA GLY A 33 -13.93 2.41 3.94
C GLY A 33 -13.64 3.08 5.29
N GLU A 34 -12.37 3.24 5.65
CA GLU A 34 -11.95 4.00 6.85
C GLU A 34 -12.37 5.48 6.77
N PHE A 35 -12.22 6.11 5.61
CA PHE A 35 -12.69 7.47 5.39
C PHE A 35 -14.21 7.58 5.56
N LEU A 36 -14.97 6.68 4.92
CA LEU A 36 -16.43 6.65 5.06
C LEU A 36 -16.85 6.45 6.51
N GLY A 37 -16.22 5.50 7.23
CA GLY A 37 -16.54 5.21 8.62
C GLY A 37 -16.34 6.39 9.56
N LEU A 38 -15.39 7.29 9.27
CA LEU A 38 -15.14 8.47 10.08
C LEU A 38 -16.13 9.62 9.83
N PHE A 39 -16.52 9.84 8.57
CA PHE A 39 -17.39 10.97 8.20
C PHE A 39 -18.87 10.59 8.12
N SER A 40 -19.22 9.31 8.27
CA SER A 40 -20.62 8.86 8.35
C SER A 40 -21.15 9.01 9.78
N GLN A 41 -21.60 10.21 10.15
CA GLN A 41 -22.30 10.41 11.42
C GLN A 41 -23.73 9.88 11.30
N LYS A 42 -24.00 8.69 11.85
CA LYS A 42 -25.34 8.07 11.94
C LYS A 42 -25.97 7.59 10.62
N GLY A 43 -25.15 7.14 9.67
CA GLY A 43 -25.59 6.13 8.70
C GLY A 43 -25.44 6.47 7.24
N GLU A 44 -25.20 7.71 6.83
CA GLU A 44 -25.12 8.03 5.39
C GLU A 44 -24.24 9.26 5.17
N LEU A 45 -23.15 9.11 4.41
CA LEU A 45 -22.40 10.24 3.84
C LEU A 45 -22.89 10.46 2.42
N GLU A 46 -23.29 11.69 2.08
CA GLU A 46 -23.62 12.04 0.71
C GLU A 46 -22.36 12.51 -0.04
N LEU A 47 -22.31 12.22 -1.34
CA LEU A 47 -21.22 12.62 -2.22
C LEU A 47 -20.94 14.13 -2.15
N GLU A 48 -21.99 14.94 -2.02
CA GLU A 48 -21.93 16.40 -1.94
C GLU A 48 -21.26 16.88 -0.65
N ASN A 49 -21.25 16.05 0.40
CA ASN A 49 -20.49 16.35 1.61
C ASN A 49 -18.98 16.21 1.38
N ILE A 50 -18.54 15.37 0.43
CA ILE A 50 -17.12 15.20 0.09
C ILE A 50 -16.60 16.44 -0.65
N ASN A 51 -16.23 17.43 0.16
CA ASN A 51 -15.65 18.68 -0.29
C ASN A 51 -14.24 18.88 0.29
N MET A 52 -13.59 19.98 -0.09
CA MET A 52 -12.20 20.22 0.27
C MET A 52 -12.00 20.38 1.78
N LYS A 53 -13.04 20.83 2.52
CA LYS A 53 -12.99 20.94 3.98
C LYS A 53 -12.90 19.55 4.61
N ILE A 54 -13.75 18.60 4.21
CA ILE A 54 -13.68 17.21 4.71
C ILE A 54 -12.35 16.56 4.35
N ILE A 55 -11.80 16.84 3.15
CA ILE A 55 -10.52 16.28 2.73
C ILE A 55 -9.36 16.83 3.58
N GLU A 56 -9.35 18.12 3.93
CA GLU A 56 -8.33 18.70 4.82
C GLU A 56 -8.50 18.26 6.27
N GLU A 57 -9.74 18.06 6.73
CA GLU A 57 -10.03 17.44 8.03
C GLU A 57 -9.49 16.00 8.07
N TRP A 58 -9.72 15.22 7.01
CA TRP A 58 -9.19 13.87 6.88
C TRP A 58 -7.66 13.85 6.94
N ARG A 59 -6.98 14.77 6.21
CA ARG A 59 -5.52 14.91 6.31
C ARG A 59 -5.06 15.22 7.73
N THR A 60 -5.78 16.09 8.42
CA THR A 60 -5.44 16.49 9.79
C THR A 60 -5.53 15.28 10.73
N ILE A 61 -6.62 14.52 10.65
CA ILE A 61 -6.80 13.26 11.39
C ILE A 61 -5.66 12.29 11.07
N LEU A 62 -5.34 12.09 9.80
CA LEU A 62 -4.27 11.17 9.38
C LEU A 62 -2.88 11.57 9.92
N ARG A 63 -2.59 12.87 9.97
CA ARG A 63 -1.31 13.38 10.50
C ARG A 63 -1.19 13.25 12.01
N THR A 64 -2.30 13.27 12.74
CA THR A 64 -2.34 13.11 14.20
C THR A 64 -2.63 11.67 14.64
N THR A 65 -2.96 10.78 13.69
CA THR A 65 -3.21 9.36 13.97
C THR A 65 -1.92 8.66 14.37
N LYS A 66 -1.92 8.05 15.55
CA LYS A 66 -0.79 7.29 16.07
C LYS A 66 -0.52 6.03 15.23
N THR A 67 0.74 5.64 15.14
CA THR A 67 1.12 4.41 14.46
C THR A 67 0.45 3.19 15.11
N PRO A 68 -0.32 2.38 14.35
CA PRO A 68 -0.99 1.21 14.88
C PRO A 68 0.00 0.17 15.43
N LYS A 69 -0.38 -0.55 16.48
CA LYS A 69 0.44 -1.64 17.07
C LYS A 69 0.87 -2.72 16.08
N LYS A 70 0.05 -2.96 15.06
CA LYS A 70 0.31 -3.94 13.99
C LYS A 70 1.30 -3.45 12.92
N SER A 71 1.70 -2.17 12.97
CA SER A 71 2.63 -1.59 12.00
C SER A 71 4.07 -1.96 12.33
N VAL A 72 4.88 -2.22 11.29
CA VAL A 72 6.34 -2.38 11.41
C VAL A 72 7.05 -1.14 11.94
N TYR A 73 6.38 0.02 11.92
CA TYR A 73 6.85 1.28 12.47
C TYR A 73 6.38 1.54 13.90
N TYR A 74 5.63 0.62 14.52
CA TYR A 74 5.20 0.77 15.92
C TYR A 74 6.43 0.89 16.84
N GLY A 75 6.42 1.89 17.73
CA GLY A 75 7.57 2.23 18.58
C GLY A 75 8.72 2.94 17.86
N LYS A 76 8.73 2.99 16.51
CA LYS A 76 9.74 3.72 15.72
C LYS A 76 9.27 5.09 15.25
N LYS A 77 7.97 5.21 14.95
CA LYS A 77 7.33 6.46 14.55
C LYS A 77 6.08 6.68 15.40
N GLU A 78 5.93 7.88 15.95
CA GLU A 78 4.77 8.23 16.76
C GLU A 78 3.48 8.24 15.92
N PHE A 79 3.55 8.83 14.72
CA PHE A 79 2.42 9.01 13.80
C PHE A 79 2.57 8.23 12.49
N LEU A 80 1.47 8.12 11.74
CA LEU A 80 1.44 7.47 10.44
C LEU A 80 2.54 7.97 9.48
N SER A 81 3.10 7.04 8.72
CA SER A 81 4.09 7.38 7.70
C SER A 81 3.48 8.21 6.57
N GLU A 82 4.26 9.09 5.95
CA GLU A 82 3.80 9.87 4.78
C GLU A 82 3.26 8.98 3.66
N ARG A 83 3.84 7.78 3.47
CA ARG A 83 3.36 6.79 2.50
C ARG A 83 1.97 6.28 2.85
N THR A 84 1.71 6.00 4.12
CA THR A 84 0.38 5.57 4.57
C THR A 84 -0.64 6.68 4.35
N ILE A 85 -0.30 7.92 4.71
CA ILE A 85 -1.17 9.09 4.50
C ILE A 85 -1.43 9.28 3.00
N GLN A 86 -0.40 9.17 2.16
CA GLN A 86 -0.51 9.26 0.71
C GLN A 86 -1.51 8.24 0.15
N CYS A 87 -1.39 6.97 0.53
CA CYS A 87 -2.32 5.91 0.08
C CYS A 87 -3.76 6.19 0.51
N LYS A 88 -3.97 6.64 1.75
CA LYS A 88 -5.30 6.95 2.29
C LYS A 88 -5.97 8.18 1.66
N ILE A 89 -5.19 9.18 1.23
CA ILE A 89 -5.72 10.30 0.44
C ILE A 89 -5.96 9.87 -1.01
N GLN A 90 -5.11 8.99 -1.54
CA GLN A 90 -5.24 8.48 -2.90
C GLN A 90 -6.52 7.66 -3.09
N SER A 91 -6.96 6.88 -2.09
CA SER A 91 -8.23 6.12 -2.18
C SER A 91 -9.44 7.05 -2.35
N VAL A 92 -9.55 8.11 -1.54
CA VAL A 92 -10.61 9.13 -1.68
C VAL A 92 -10.54 9.82 -3.04
N LYS A 93 -9.34 10.15 -3.52
CA LYS A 93 -9.16 10.73 -4.85
C LYS A 93 -9.61 9.78 -5.96
N LYS A 94 -9.28 8.49 -5.86
CA LYS A 94 -9.70 7.47 -6.84
C LYS A 94 -11.21 7.25 -6.86
N PHE A 95 -11.85 7.34 -5.69
CA PHE A 95 -13.31 7.33 -5.62
C PHE A 95 -13.93 8.52 -6.36
N LEU A 96 -13.45 9.76 -6.11
CA LEU A 96 -13.96 10.93 -6.84
C LEU A 96 -13.65 10.90 -8.34
N GLU A 97 -12.50 10.33 -8.73
CA GLU A 97 -12.18 10.08 -10.14
C GLU A 97 -13.22 9.18 -10.79
N PHE A 98 -13.57 8.06 -10.14
CA PHE A 98 -14.67 7.19 -10.58
C PHE A 98 -16.01 7.93 -10.66
N MET A 99 -16.37 8.73 -9.63
CA MET A 99 -17.63 9.49 -9.63
C MET A 99 -17.71 10.52 -10.75
N ASN A 100 -16.59 11.20 -11.04
CA ASN A 100 -16.51 12.16 -12.12
C ASN A 100 -16.53 11.48 -13.50
N GLU A 101 -15.89 10.31 -13.65
CA GLU A 101 -15.78 9.62 -14.95
C GLU A 101 -17.05 8.85 -15.34
N ILE A 102 -17.74 8.23 -14.37
CA ILE A 102 -18.91 7.37 -14.63
C ILE A 102 -20.24 8.12 -14.52
N TYR A 103 -20.35 9.07 -13.58
CA TYR A 103 -21.61 9.74 -13.29
C TYR A 103 -21.57 11.26 -13.47
N ASP A 104 -20.41 11.84 -13.80
CA ASP A 104 -20.21 13.29 -13.95
C ASP A 104 -20.69 14.11 -12.72
N VAL A 105 -20.54 13.55 -11.52
CA VAL A 105 -20.94 14.19 -10.25
C VAL A 105 -19.82 14.26 -9.23
N GLY A 106 -20.00 15.12 -8.23
CA GLY A 106 -19.08 15.31 -7.12
C GLY A 106 -17.98 16.33 -7.38
N MET A 107 -17.12 16.55 -6.39
CA MET A 107 -15.98 17.46 -6.54
C MET A 107 -14.98 16.93 -7.56
N ASN A 108 -14.46 17.83 -8.41
CA ASN A 108 -13.38 17.51 -9.34
C ASN A 108 -12.16 16.92 -8.60
N PHE A 109 -11.87 15.65 -8.85
CA PHE A 109 -10.79 14.89 -8.22
C PHE A 109 -9.40 15.53 -8.40
N ARG A 110 -9.18 16.32 -9.45
CA ARG A 110 -7.90 16.99 -9.74
C ARG A 110 -7.56 18.06 -8.72
N LYS A 111 -8.56 18.60 -7.99
CA LYS A 111 -8.34 19.54 -6.88
C LYS A 111 -7.61 18.89 -5.70
N ILE A 112 -7.70 17.56 -5.57
CA ILE A 112 -7.04 16.81 -4.49
C ILE A 112 -5.55 16.64 -4.80
N LYS A 113 -4.72 17.37 -4.04
CA LYS A 113 -3.26 17.24 -4.05
C LYS A 113 -2.82 16.09 -3.14
N VAL A 114 -2.33 15.01 -3.72
CA VAL A 114 -1.80 13.88 -2.95
C VAL A 114 -0.38 14.23 -2.48
N PRO A 115 -0.04 14.10 -1.18
CA PRO A 115 1.31 14.40 -0.70
C PRO A 115 2.36 13.61 -1.47
N LYS A 116 3.46 14.26 -1.88
CA LYS A 116 4.60 13.56 -2.46
C LYS A 116 5.41 12.95 -1.33
N VAL A 117 5.63 11.64 -1.38
CA VAL A 117 6.50 10.93 -0.45
C VAL A 117 7.90 10.92 -1.03
N ARG A 118 8.89 11.41 -0.28
CA ARG A 118 10.29 11.25 -0.68
C ARG A 118 10.65 9.77 -0.54
N SER A 119 11.11 9.13 -1.61
CA SER A 119 11.59 7.75 -1.50
C SER A 119 12.81 7.72 -0.58
N GLN A 120 12.81 6.85 0.41
CA GLN A 120 14.04 6.52 1.10
C GLN A 120 15.00 5.91 0.09
N HIS A 121 16.24 6.41 0.08
CA HIS A 121 17.35 5.71 -0.55
C HIS A 121 17.48 4.37 0.15
N HIS A 122 17.42 3.29 -0.62
CA HIS A 122 17.78 1.98 -0.09
C HIS A 122 19.26 1.83 -0.38
N ASP A 123 20.05 1.57 0.66
CA ASP A 123 21.44 1.20 0.47
C ASP A 123 21.47 -0.17 -0.22
N PHE A 124 22.40 -0.33 -1.18
CA PHE A 124 22.57 -1.57 -1.92
C PHE A 124 23.68 -2.39 -1.25
N PHE A 125 23.52 -3.71 -1.25
CA PHE A 125 24.57 -4.59 -0.77
C PHE A 125 25.74 -4.64 -1.75
N GLU A 126 26.94 -4.50 -1.23
CA GLU A 126 28.18 -4.76 -1.96
C GLU A 126 28.52 -6.27 -1.96
N VAL A 127 29.38 -6.69 -2.90
CA VAL A 127 29.75 -8.12 -3.08
C VAL A 127 30.38 -8.71 -1.82
N ASN A 128 31.22 -7.95 -1.13
CA ASN A 128 31.84 -8.32 0.15
C ASN A 128 30.80 -8.49 1.27
N GLU A 129 29.75 -7.67 1.32
CA GLU A 129 28.66 -7.77 2.29
C GLU A 129 27.82 -9.01 2.05
N ILE A 130 27.55 -9.36 0.79
CA ILE A 130 26.91 -10.63 0.43
C ILE A 130 27.76 -11.82 0.87
N GLY A 131 29.08 -11.74 0.69
CA GLY A 131 30.02 -12.76 1.19
C GLY A 131 29.86 -13.01 2.69
N LYS A 132 29.79 -11.95 3.50
CA LYS A 132 29.57 -12.04 4.96
C LYS A 132 28.22 -12.66 5.31
N ILE A 133 27.16 -12.37 4.54
CA ILE A 133 25.83 -12.98 4.75
C ILE A 133 25.91 -14.49 4.50
N ILE A 134 26.56 -14.92 3.42
CA ILE A 134 26.72 -16.34 3.08
C ILE A 134 27.54 -17.07 4.17
N GLU A 135 28.64 -16.48 4.63
CA GLU A 135 29.44 -17.03 5.73
C GLU A 135 28.62 -17.18 7.02
N THR A 136 27.79 -16.19 7.32
CA THR A 136 26.90 -16.22 8.49
C THR A 136 25.86 -17.33 8.37
N ILE A 137 25.27 -17.54 7.20
CA ILE A 137 24.34 -18.66 6.95
C ILE A 137 25.05 -20.00 7.18
N ARG A 138 26.29 -20.12 6.68
CA ARG A 138 27.07 -21.37 6.81
C ARG A 138 27.46 -21.69 8.26
N SER A 139 27.70 -20.68 9.09
CA SER A 139 28.10 -20.88 10.48
C SER A 139 26.94 -20.98 11.47
N SER A 140 25.82 -20.29 11.22
CA SER A 140 24.70 -20.20 12.17
C SER A 140 23.59 -21.23 11.95
N GLU A 141 23.39 -21.71 10.71
CA GLU A 141 22.31 -22.66 10.40
C GLU A 141 22.74 -24.11 10.70
N LYS A 142 21.98 -24.76 11.58
CA LYS A 142 22.24 -26.13 12.06
C LYS A 142 21.91 -27.17 10.99
N TYR A 143 20.84 -26.98 10.23
CA TYR A 143 20.36 -27.97 9.28
C TYR A 143 20.92 -27.73 7.88
N LEU A 144 21.62 -28.73 7.34
CA LEU A 144 22.27 -28.64 6.03
C LEU A 144 21.32 -28.19 4.92
N ILE A 145 20.09 -28.72 4.89
CA ILE A 145 19.10 -28.36 3.87
C ILE A 145 18.70 -26.87 3.95
N ASN A 146 18.56 -26.32 5.15
CA ASN A 146 18.23 -24.91 5.35
C ASN A 146 19.38 -24.00 4.95
N ARG A 147 20.62 -24.44 5.21
CA ARG A 147 21.84 -23.73 4.83
C ARG A 147 21.93 -23.60 3.30
N ILE A 148 21.83 -24.73 2.59
CA ILE A 148 21.84 -24.76 1.11
C ILE A 148 20.73 -23.88 0.54
N ARG A 149 19.50 -24.04 1.05
CA ARG A 149 18.34 -23.23 0.60
C ARG A 149 18.59 -21.73 0.79
N SER A 150 19.05 -21.33 1.97
CA SER A 150 19.22 -19.90 2.29
C SER A 150 20.36 -19.28 1.49
N GLU A 151 21.46 -20.00 1.31
CA GLU A 151 22.58 -19.56 0.47
C GLU A 151 22.13 -19.40 -0.99
N LEU A 152 21.39 -20.36 -1.55
CA LEU A 152 20.87 -20.29 -2.90
C LEU A 152 19.95 -19.07 -3.08
N LEU A 153 19.06 -18.79 -2.13
CA LEU A 153 18.17 -17.63 -2.18
C LEU A 153 18.94 -16.31 -2.21
N VAL A 154 20.01 -16.19 -1.41
CA VAL A 154 20.87 -14.99 -1.38
C VAL A 154 21.61 -14.83 -2.71
N VAL A 155 22.25 -15.90 -3.20
CA VAL A 155 23.04 -15.87 -4.44
C VAL A 155 22.15 -15.56 -5.64
N LEU A 156 21.02 -16.27 -5.80
CA LEU A 156 20.10 -16.02 -6.92
C LEU A 156 19.53 -14.61 -6.84
N GLY A 157 19.05 -14.17 -5.67
CA GLY A 157 18.51 -12.83 -5.49
C GLY A 157 19.51 -11.73 -5.87
N PHE A 158 20.78 -11.86 -5.43
CA PHE A 158 21.82 -10.89 -5.72
C PHE A 158 22.27 -10.88 -7.18
N THR A 159 22.43 -12.07 -7.79
CA THR A 159 22.98 -12.19 -9.16
C THR A 159 21.96 -11.92 -10.27
N THR A 160 20.68 -12.23 -10.04
CA THR A 160 19.62 -12.10 -11.05
C THR A 160 18.79 -10.84 -10.90
N GLY A 161 18.82 -10.20 -9.74
CA GLY A 161 17.97 -9.03 -9.43
C GLY A 161 16.47 -9.36 -9.35
N LEU A 162 16.10 -10.65 -9.27
CA LEU A 162 14.72 -11.08 -9.10
C LEU A 162 14.13 -10.54 -7.79
N ARG A 163 12.85 -10.12 -7.83
CA ARG A 163 12.10 -9.81 -6.61
C ARG A 163 11.88 -11.08 -5.82
N LEU A 164 11.76 -10.95 -4.49
CA LEU A 164 11.47 -12.09 -3.61
C LEU A 164 10.25 -12.92 -4.06
N SER A 165 9.19 -12.26 -4.52
CA SER A 165 8.00 -12.96 -5.02
C SER A 165 8.21 -13.73 -6.32
N GLU A 166 9.19 -13.31 -7.13
CA GLU A 166 9.58 -14.00 -8.37
C GLU A 166 10.47 -15.20 -8.02
N LEU A 167 11.46 -14.98 -7.16
CA LEU A 167 12.36 -16.03 -6.63
C LEU A 167 11.59 -17.18 -5.97
N LEU A 168 10.56 -16.88 -5.18
CA LEU A 168 9.73 -17.89 -4.52
C LEU A 168 8.80 -18.65 -5.48
N LYS A 169 8.62 -18.16 -6.71
CA LYS A 169 7.79 -18.79 -7.74
C LYS A 169 8.60 -19.56 -8.78
N LEU A 170 9.93 -19.48 -8.72
CA LEU A 170 10.85 -20.14 -9.64
C LEU A 170 10.62 -21.65 -9.62
N LYS A 171 10.42 -22.24 -10.79
CA LYS A 171 10.28 -23.69 -10.96
C LYS A 171 11.58 -24.28 -11.48
N VAL A 172 11.82 -25.55 -11.15
CA VAL A 172 12.97 -26.30 -11.68
C VAL A 172 12.97 -26.35 -13.21
N SER A 173 11.79 -26.31 -13.85
CA SER A 173 11.66 -26.28 -15.31
C SER A 173 12.06 -24.95 -15.97
N GLU A 174 12.27 -23.90 -15.18
CA GLU A 174 12.63 -22.54 -15.66
C GLU A 174 14.13 -22.25 -15.49
N VAL A 175 14.91 -23.24 -15.04
CA VAL A 175 16.35 -23.18 -14.77
C VAL A 175 17.13 -23.97 -15.82
#